data_AF-X1B4B2-F1
#
_entry.id   AF-X1B4B2-F1
#
_cell.length_a   1.000
_cell.length_b   1.000
_cell.length_c   1.000
_cell.angle_alpha   90.00
_cell.angle_beta   90.00
_cell.angle_gamma   90.00
#
_symmetry.space_group_name_H-M   'P 1'
#
loop_
_entity.id
_entity.type
_entity.pdbx_description
1 polymer ?
#
loop_
_entity_poly.entity_id
_entity_poly.type
_entity_poly.pdbx_seq_one_letter_code
_entity_poly.pdbx_strand_id
1 'polypeptide(L)'
;PFLSKKIFFFIILFAVPVGFIGAYLPGLYSYYPYSRTLLSIIAGRSFAFFFLHVFLYLVLYYLPWELFFRGFLIFPFIRLFDSGQVDRDGLPNTFLAIIVSFQAVLSTLLHFGHPLSETLAALPFGLFLGYLALKTGSILPGLLIHSVFGIALDFFIVIRQMGVLP
;
A
#
# COMPACT_ATOMS: atom_id res chain seq x y z
N PRO A 1 -12.15 14.87 12.33
CA PRO A 1 -10.80 14.89 12.95
C PRO A 1 -10.15 13.50 13.21
N PHE A 2 -10.58 12.43 12.54
CA PHE A 2 -10.16 11.04 12.81
C PHE A 2 -8.66 10.78 12.62
N LEU A 3 -8.00 11.44 11.67
CA LEU A 3 -6.59 11.24 11.38
C LEU A 3 -5.76 12.45 11.82
N SER A 4 -5.41 12.51 13.10
CA SER A 4 -4.42 13.50 13.55
C SER A 4 -3.06 13.21 12.90
N LYS A 5 -2.22 14.24 12.71
CA LYS A 5 -0.86 14.07 12.18
C LYS A 5 -0.05 13.02 12.96
N LYS A 6 -0.27 12.94 14.28
CA LYS A 6 0.37 11.95 15.16
C LYS A 6 -0.08 10.53 14.82
N ILE A 7 -1.39 10.29 14.73
CA ILE A 7 -1.95 8.97 14.39
C ILE A 7 -1.44 8.51 13.02
N PHE A 8 -1.45 9.40 12.02
CA PHE A 8 -0.95 9.08 10.69
C PHE A 8 0.54 8.70 10.70
N PHE A 9 1.37 9.44 11.43
CA PHE A 9 2.78 9.13 11.59
C PHE A 9 2.99 7.75 12.24
N PHE A 10 2.22 7.41 13.28
CA PHE A 10 2.28 6.09 13.90
C PHE A 10 1.86 4.96 12.94
N ILE A 11 0.85 5.18 12.10
CA ILE A 11 0.43 4.20 11.08
C ILE A 11 1.56 3.96 10.06
N ILE A 12 2.21 5.01 9.57
CA ILE A 12 3.36 4.88 8.67
C ILE A 12 4.50 4.13 9.37
N LEU A 13 4.82 4.50 10.61
CA LEU A 13 5.89 3.85 11.35
C LEU A 13 5.60 2.38 11.60
N PHE A 14 4.33 2.02 11.80
CA PHE A 14 3.88 0.63 11.97
C PHE A 14 4.03 -0.21 10.70
N ALA A 15 4.04 0.39 9.50
CA ALA A 15 4.25 -0.35 8.27
C ALA A 15 5.67 -0.98 8.18
N VAL A 16 6.67 -0.35 8.81
CA VAL A 16 8.07 -0.82 8.83
C VAL A 16 8.23 -2.18 9.53
N PRO A 17 7.81 -2.39 10.80
CA PRO A 17 7.92 -3.69 11.45
C PRO A 17 7.09 -4.77 10.77
N VAL A 18 5.97 -4.42 10.11
CA VAL A 18 5.22 -5.42 9.33
C VAL A 18 6.01 -5.86 8.09
N GLY A 19 6.67 -4.93 7.39
CA GLY A 19 7.60 -5.28 6.30
C GLY A 19 8.75 -6.17 6.78
N PHE A 20 9.30 -5.88 7.96
CA PHE A 20 10.32 -6.72 8.61
C PHE A 20 9.81 -8.14 8.85
N ILE A 21 8.65 -8.30 9.50
CA ILE A 21 8.03 -9.62 9.74
C ILE A 21 7.76 -10.33 8.41
N GLY A 22 7.27 -9.60 7.41
CA GLY A 22 6.99 -10.12 6.07
C GLY A 22 8.22 -10.73 5.39
N ALA A 23 9.41 -10.16 5.62
CA ALA A 23 10.66 -10.69 5.07
C ALA A 23 11.05 -12.07 5.61
N TYR A 24 10.42 -12.53 6.70
CA TYR A 24 10.57 -13.87 7.27
C TYR A 24 9.47 -14.85 6.83
N LEU A 25 8.41 -14.38 6.15
CA LEU A 25 7.37 -15.24 5.63
C LEU A 25 7.84 -15.86 4.31
N PRO A 26 7.95 -17.21 4.20
CA PRO A 26 8.54 -17.86 3.01
C PRO A 26 7.85 -17.49 1.69
N GLY A 27 6.53 -17.31 1.71
CA GLY A 27 5.76 -16.90 0.54
C GLY A 27 6.14 -15.50 0.04
N LEU A 28 6.21 -14.52 0.94
CA LEU A 28 6.59 -13.15 0.58
C LEU A 28 8.08 -13.07 0.18
N TYR A 29 8.96 -13.73 0.94
CA TYR A 29 10.40 -13.75 0.68
C TYR A 29 10.76 -14.32 -0.70
N SER A 30 10.03 -15.34 -1.16
CA SER A 30 10.25 -15.94 -2.48
C SER A 30 9.58 -15.17 -3.62
N TYR A 31 8.48 -14.47 -3.31
CA TYR A 31 7.74 -13.71 -4.30
C TYR A 31 8.37 -12.33 -4.59
N TYR A 32 8.87 -11.65 -3.56
CA TYR A 32 9.47 -10.32 -3.62
C TYR A 32 11.01 -10.35 -3.56
N PRO A 33 11.71 -9.30 -4.05
CA PRO A 33 11.18 -8.13 -4.75
C PRO A 33 10.67 -8.47 -6.16
N TYR A 34 9.81 -7.62 -6.73
CA TYR A 34 9.36 -7.78 -8.12
C TYR A 34 10.52 -7.73 -9.12
N SER A 35 11.53 -6.91 -8.84
CA SER A 35 12.74 -6.85 -9.65
C SER A 35 13.61 -8.08 -9.38
N ARG A 36 13.55 -9.06 -10.28
CA ARG A 36 14.32 -10.32 -10.19
C ARG A 36 15.84 -10.13 -10.32
N THR A 37 16.27 -8.98 -10.81
CA THR A 37 17.69 -8.64 -11.00
C THR A 37 18.24 -7.71 -9.92
N LEU A 38 17.41 -7.25 -8.97
CA LEU A 38 17.83 -6.26 -7.97
C LEU A 38 19.05 -6.74 -7.17
N LEU A 39 19.01 -7.96 -6.67
CA LEU A 39 20.08 -8.53 -5.84
C LEU A 39 21.39 -8.68 -6.60
N SER A 40 21.35 -9.19 -7.83
CA SER A 40 22.55 -9.37 -8.65
C SER A 40 23.19 -8.03 -9.02
N ILE A 41 22.37 -7.00 -9.27
CA ILE A 41 22.84 -5.64 -9.51
C ILE A 41 23.47 -5.04 -8.26
N ILE A 42 22.84 -5.18 -7.09
CA ILE A 42 23.39 -4.66 -5.82
C ILE A 42 24.72 -5.33 -5.49
N ALA A 43 24.78 -6.67 -5.57
CA ALA A 43 25.98 -7.44 -5.25
C ALA A 43 27.14 -7.17 -6.22
N GLY A 44 26.85 -6.97 -7.52
CA GLY A 44 27.86 -6.74 -8.55
C GLY A 44 28.24 -5.27 -8.77
N ARG A 45 27.47 -4.31 -8.22
CA ARG A 45 27.69 -2.87 -8.45
C ARG A 45 27.63 -2.05 -7.18
N SER A 46 26.44 -1.73 -6.70
CA SER A 46 26.27 -0.79 -5.58
C SER A 46 24.87 -0.89 -4.97
N PHE A 47 24.80 -0.69 -3.65
CA PHE A 47 23.54 -0.50 -2.94
C PHE A 47 22.76 0.73 -3.42
N ALA A 48 23.39 1.67 -4.12
CA ALA A 48 22.71 2.83 -4.72
C ALA A 48 21.57 2.42 -5.69
N PHE A 49 21.67 1.26 -6.32
CA PHE A 49 20.60 0.72 -7.17
C PHE A 49 19.33 0.36 -6.40
N PHE A 50 19.41 0.16 -5.08
CA PHE A 50 18.22 0.03 -4.24
C PHE A 50 17.38 1.32 -4.24
N PHE A 51 18.01 2.50 -4.20
CA PHE A 51 17.28 3.77 -4.27
C PHE A 51 16.62 3.99 -5.63
N LEU A 52 17.28 3.57 -6.71
CA LEU A 52 16.67 3.58 -8.05
C LEU A 52 15.45 2.65 -8.09
N HIS A 53 15.58 1.44 -7.54
CA HIS A 53 14.46 0.51 -7.39
C HIS A 53 13.30 1.14 -6.61
N VAL A 54 13.56 1.73 -5.44
CA VAL A 54 12.54 2.41 -4.62
C VAL A 54 11.85 3.53 -5.40
N PHE A 55 12.61 4.36 -6.13
CA PHE A 55 12.03 5.43 -6.94
C PHE A 55 11.12 4.89 -8.05
N LEU A 56 11.60 3.90 -8.82
CA LEU A 56 10.80 3.29 -9.88
C LEU A 56 9.59 2.56 -9.33
N TYR A 57 9.73 1.87 -8.19
CA TYR A 57 8.63 1.16 -7.55
C TYR A 57 7.56 2.13 -7.04
N LEU A 58 7.96 3.28 -6.48
CA LEU A 58 7.04 4.34 -6.12
C LEU A 58 6.31 4.92 -7.34
N VAL A 59 7.04 5.29 -8.40
CA VAL A 59 6.49 6.04 -9.54
C VAL A 59 5.74 5.16 -10.54
N LEU A 60 6.20 3.93 -10.77
CA LEU A 60 5.64 3.04 -11.79
C LEU A 60 4.68 1.99 -11.24
N TYR A 61 4.66 1.77 -9.92
CA TYR A 61 3.74 0.81 -9.29
C TYR A 61 2.81 1.48 -8.29
N TYR A 62 3.32 2.00 -7.17
CA TYR A 62 2.46 2.49 -6.09
C TYR A 62 1.65 3.72 -6.47
N LEU A 63 2.25 4.68 -7.19
CA LEU A 63 1.55 5.88 -7.62
C LEU A 63 0.41 5.56 -8.61
N PRO A 64 0.65 4.82 -9.72
CA PRO A 64 -0.43 4.38 -10.61
C PRO A 64 -1.51 3.56 -9.89
N TRP A 65 -1.11 2.68 -8.97
CA TRP A 65 -2.04 1.89 -8.17
C TRP A 65 -2.99 2.78 -7.36
N GLU A 66 -2.47 3.71 -6.57
CA GLU A 66 -3.30 4.58 -5.75
C GLU A 66 -4.09 5.61 -6.57
N LEU A 67 -3.52 6.10 -7.68
CA LEU A 67 -4.25 6.93 -8.63
C LEU A 67 -5.45 6.20 -9.21
N PHE A 68 -5.33 4.93 -9.57
CA PHE A 68 -6.44 4.16 -10.11
C PHE A 68 -7.47 3.84 -9.03
N PHE A 69 -7.06 3.17 -7.94
CA PHE A 69 -8.00 2.66 -6.95
C PHE A 69 -8.63 3.75 -6.07
N ARG A 70 -7.89 4.79 -5.68
CA ARG A 70 -8.41 5.87 -4.81
C ARG A 70 -8.75 7.10 -5.64
N GLY A 71 -7.88 7.46 -6.57
CA GLY A 71 -8.12 8.61 -7.44
C GLY A 71 -9.32 8.39 -8.37
N PHE A 72 -9.27 7.37 -9.22
CA PHE A 72 -10.27 7.17 -10.28
C PHE A 72 -11.52 6.43 -9.79
N LEU A 73 -11.37 5.36 -8.99
CA LEU A 73 -12.52 4.55 -8.57
C LEU A 73 -13.28 5.11 -7.35
N ILE A 74 -12.77 6.13 -6.64
CA ILE A 74 -13.47 6.74 -5.50
C ILE A 74 -13.84 8.21 -5.76
N PHE A 75 -12.87 9.07 -6.10
CA PHE A 75 -13.10 10.52 -6.06
C PHE A 75 -14.16 11.07 -7.03
N PRO A 76 -14.34 10.56 -8.26
CA PRO A 76 -15.46 10.96 -9.11
C PRO A 76 -16.81 10.71 -8.44
N PHE A 77 -16.94 9.60 -7.72
CA PHE A 77 -18.18 9.23 -7.03
C PHE A 77 -18.42 10.05 -5.78
N ILE A 78 -17.37 10.45 -5.04
CA ILE A 78 -17.53 11.45 -3.98
C ILE A 78 -18.17 12.71 -4.57
N ARG A 79 -17.65 13.24 -5.68
CA ARG A 79 -18.15 14.49 -6.26
C ARG A 79 -19.58 14.39 -6.81
N LEU A 80 -19.98 13.22 -7.32
CA LEU A 80 -21.30 13.00 -7.90
C LEU A 80 -22.39 12.76 -6.85
N PHE A 81 -22.05 12.11 -5.74
CA PHE A 81 -23.03 11.62 -4.76
C PHE A 81 -22.95 12.33 -3.40
N ASP A 82 -21.91 13.14 -3.17
CA ASP A 82 -21.86 14.07 -2.05
C ASP A 82 -22.74 15.28 -2.36
N SER A 83 -24.05 15.12 -2.19
CA SER A 83 -25.08 16.17 -2.31
C SER A 83 -25.01 17.21 -1.18
N GLY A 84 -23.90 17.29 -0.43
CA GLY A 84 -23.75 18.14 0.75
C GLY A 84 -24.38 17.57 2.02
N GLN A 85 -24.86 16.32 1.99
CA GLN A 85 -25.44 15.60 3.14
C GLN A 85 -24.54 14.46 3.65
N VAL A 86 -23.22 14.61 3.58
CA VAL A 86 -22.34 13.75 4.38
C VAL A 86 -22.56 14.13 5.84
N ASP A 87 -23.32 13.28 6.53
CA ASP A 87 -23.63 13.42 7.94
C ASP A 87 -22.34 13.67 8.72
N ARG A 88 -22.38 14.71 9.56
CA ARG A 88 -21.22 15.20 10.32
C ARG A 88 -20.67 14.17 11.31
N ASP A 89 -21.40 13.07 11.51
CA ASP A 89 -21.08 11.96 12.41
C ASP A 89 -20.09 10.95 11.82
N GLY A 90 -19.66 11.13 10.57
CA GLY A 90 -18.43 10.53 10.09
C GLY A 90 -18.53 9.05 9.66
N LEU A 91 -19.72 8.51 9.45
CA LEU A 91 -19.91 7.29 8.67
C LEU A 91 -20.15 7.65 7.20
N PRO A 92 -19.53 6.94 6.23
CA PRO A 92 -19.86 7.14 4.82
C PRO A 92 -21.35 6.84 4.61
N ASN A 93 -22.06 7.66 3.83
CA ASN A 93 -23.36 7.26 3.28
C ASN A 93 -23.20 5.84 2.67
N THR A 94 -24.19 4.96 2.85
CA THR A 94 -24.20 3.58 2.33
C THR A 94 -23.63 3.47 0.92
N PHE A 95 -23.90 4.45 0.06
CA PHE A 95 -23.33 4.53 -1.28
C PHE A 95 -21.79 4.61 -1.32
N LEU A 96 -21.18 5.48 -0.50
CA LEU A 96 -19.72 5.60 -0.39
C LEU A 96 -19.10 4.35 0.23
N ALA A 97 -19.80 3.67 1.14
CA ALA A 97 -19.36 2.38 1.67
C ALA A 97 -19.33 1.29 0.59
N ILE A 98 -20.32 1.28 -0.32
CA ILE A 98 -20.34 0.39 -1.49
C ILE A 98 -19.16 0.69 -2.43
N ILE A 99 -18.89 1.97 -2.73
CA ILE A 99 -17.76 2.37 -3.58
C ILE A 99 -16.41 1.92 -2.99
N VAL A 100 -16.19 2.14 -1.69
CA VAL A 100 -14.97 1.68 -1.00
C VAL A 100 -14.86 0.15 -0.98
N SER A 101 -15.98 -0.55 -0.80
CA SER A 101 -16.01 -2.01 -0.84
C SER A 101 -15.69 -2.53 -2.24
N PHE A 102 -16.27 -1.92 -3.27
CA PHE A 102 -16.07 -2.30 -4.66
C PHE A 102 -14.60 -2.17 -5.09
N GLN A 103 -13.97 -1.01 -4.84
CA GLN A 103 -12.54 -0.85 -5.16
C GLN A 103 -11.65 -1.80 -4.36
N ALA A 104 -11.99 -2.10 -3.10
CA ALA A 104 -11.20 -2.99 -2.24
C ALA A 104 -11.27 -4.44 -2.75
N VAL A 105 -12.45 -4.89 -3.19
CA VAL A 105 -12.62 -6.19 -3.83
C VAL A 105 -11.79 -6.25 -5.11
N LEU A 106 -11.91 -5.24 -6.00
CA LEU A 106 -11.12 -5.20 -7.24
C LEU A 106 -9.61 -5.21 -6.98
N SER A 107 -9.12 -4.42 -6.02
CA SER A 107 -7.70 -4.41 -5.66
C SER A 107 -7.24 -5.75 -5.08
N THR A 108 -8.12 -6.44 -4.34
CA THR A 108 -7.83 -7.77 -3.79
C THR A 108 -7.74 -8.83 -4.88
N LEU A 109 -8.62 -8.78 -5.89
CA LEU A 109 -8.58 -9.70 -7.03
C LEU A 109 -7.26 -9.60 -7.81
N LEU A 110 -6.64 -8.41 -7.86
CA LEU A 110 -5.32 -8.25 -8.47
C LEU A 110 -4.19 -8.92 -7.68
N HIS A 111 -4.43 -9.33 -6.44
CA HIS A 111 -3.50 -10.14 -5.65
C HIS A 111 -3.72 -11.65 -5.85
N PHE A 112 -4.52 -12.07 -6.84
CA PHE A 112 -4.57 -13.49 -7.21
C PHE A 112 -3.24 -13.96 -7.77
N GLY A 113 -2.75 -15.09 -7.25
CA GLY A 113 -1.41 -15.61 -7.56
C GLY A 113 -0.30 -15.06 -6.66
N HIS A 114 -0.59 -14.10 -5.78
CA HIS A 114 0.33 -13.68 -4.72
C HIS A 114 0.32 -14.68 -3.55
N PRO A 115 1.28 -14.58 -2.61
CA PRO A 115 1.25 -15.33 -1.36
C PRO A 115 -0.07 -15.14 -0.61
N LEU A 116 -0.65 -16.24 -0.11
CA LEU A 116 -1.97 -16.24 0.53
C LEU A 116 -2.12 -15.21 1.66
N SER A 117 -1.07 -15.02 2.47
CA SER A 117 -1.06 -14.03 3.55
C SER A 117 -1.27 -12.60 3.03
N GLU A 118 -0.73 -12.28 1.85
CA GLU A 118 -0.91 -10.99 1.21
C GLU A 118 -2.32 -10.85 0.63
N THR A 119 -2.80 -11.84 -0.11
CA THR A 119 -4.15 -11.83 -0.69
C THR A 119 -5.23 -11.68 0.39
N LEU A 120 -5.10 -12.36 1.52
CA LEU A 120 -6.04 -12.23 2.65
C LEU A 120 -5.96 -10.87 3.34
N ALA A 121 -4.76 -10.29 3.45
CA ALA A 121 -4.56 -8.96 4.01
C ALA A 121 -5.00 -7.83 3.06
N ALA A 122 -5.01 -8.07 1.74
CA ALA A 122 -5.30 -7.07 0.73
C ALA A 122 -6.73 -6.49 0.84
N LEU A 123 -7.73 -7.30 1.24
CA LEU A 123 -9.10 -6.81 1.41
C LEU A 123 -9.25 -5.83 2.58
N PRO A 124 -8.92 -6.18 3.84
CA PRO A 124 -9.00 -5.24 4.96
C PRO A 124 -8.09 -4.02 4.75
N PHE A 125 -6.93 -4.20 4.12
CA PHE A 125 -6.03 -3.09 3.79
C PHE A 125 -6.63 -2.16 2.71
N GLY A 126 -7.22 -2.74 1.66
CA GLY A 126 -7.92 -2.01 0.60
C GLY A 126 -9.10 -1.20 1.13
N LEU A 127 -9.90 -1.77 2.03
CA LEU A 127 -10.98 -1.08 2.73
C LEU A 127 -10.46 0.08 3.59
N PHE A 128 -9.41 -0.16 4.38
CA PHE A 128 -8.80 0.84 5.24
C PHE A 128 -8.29 2.06 4.45
N LEU A 129 -7.52 1.81 3.40
CA LEU A 129 -7.00 2.89 2.56
C LEU A 129 -8.09 3.60 1.75
N GLY A 130 -9.13 2.88 1.30
CA GLY A 130 -10.31 3.49 0.68
C GLY A 130 -11.05 4.43 1.65
N TYR A 131 -11.21 4.02 2.91
CA TYR A 131 -11.74 4.87 3.97
C TYR A 131 -10.87 6.11 4.22
N LEU A 132 -9.54 5.97 4.25
CA LEU A 132 -8.63 7.12 4.38
C LEU A 132 -8.79 8.10 3.21
N ALA A 133 -8.94 7.60 1.98
CA ALA A 133 -9.16 8.42 0.80
C ALA A 133 -10.47 9.21 0.92
N LEU A 134 -11.57 8.58 1.35
CA LEU A 134 -12.84 9.28 1.63
C LEU A 134 -12.66 10.37 2.70
N LYS A 135 -11.96 10.06 3.80
CA LYS A 135 -11.81 10.98 4.93
C LYS A 135 -10.91 12.17 4.66
N THR A 136 -9.92 12.00 3.81
CA THR A 136 -8.90 13.03 3.55
C THR A 136 -9.10 13.73 2.22
N GLY A 137 -9.92 13.19 1.32
CA GLY A 137 -10.05 13.68 -0.06
C GLY A 137 -8.73 13.60 -0.83
N SER A 138 -7.82 12.70 -0.43
CA SER A 138 -6.45 12.64 -0.95
C SER A 138 -5.98 11.20 -1.10
N ILE A 139 -5.21 10.93 -2.15
CA ILE A 139 -4.52 9.64 -2.34
C ILE A 139 -3.24 9.54 -1.50
N LEU A 140 -2.70 10.67 -1.02
CA LEU A 140 -1.37 10.69 -0.37
C LEU A 140 -1.28 9.76 0.85
N PRO A 141 -2.29 9.69 1.74
CA PRO A 141 -2.23 8.76 2.87
C PRO A 141 -2.11 7.30 2.41
N GLY A 142 -2.89 6.91 1.41
CA GLY A 142 -2.83 5.57 0.81
C GLY A 142 -1.47 5.30 0.19
N LEU A 143 -0.97 6.23 -0.64
CA LEU A 143 0.33 6.14 -1.30
C LEU A 143 1.48 5.96 -0.33
N LEU A 144 1.54 6.78 0.72
CA LEU A 144 2.61 6.71 1.71
C LEU A 144 2.55 5.39 2.49
N ILE A 145 1.37 5.00 2.99
CA ILE A 145 1.25 3.76 3.76
C ILE A 145 1.58 2.56 2.88
N HIS A 146 0.94 2.45 1.71
CA HIS A 146 1.11 1.32 0.79
C HIS A 146 2.55 1.17 0.30
N SER A 147 3.19 2.28 -0.10
CA SER A 147 4.58 2.23 -0.54
C SER A 147 5.54 1.88 0.59
N VAL A 148 5.33 2.40 1.81
CA VAL A 148 6.21 2.08 2.96
C VAL A 148 6.14 0.59 3.31
N PHE A 149 4.97 -0.05 3.25
CA PHE A 149 4.85 -1.50 3.48
C PHE A 149 5.76 -2.31 2.55
N GLY A 150 5.65 -2.12 1.23
CA GLY A 150 6.44 -2.94 0.31
C GLY A 150 7.88 -2.47 0.13
N ILE A 151 8.19 -1.18 0.30
CA ILE A 151 9.58 -0.71 0.36
C ILE A 151 10.28 -1.31 1.59
N ALA A 152 9.62 -1.34 2.75
CA ALA A 152 10.17 -1.97 3.95
C ALA A 152 10.38 -3.47 3.74
N LEU A 153 9.40 -4.17 3.14
CA LEU A 153 9.53 -5.59 2.81
C LEU A 153 10.75 -5.86 1.90
N ASP A 154 10.84 -5.15 0.77
CA ASP A 154 11.95 -5.29 -0.17
C ASP A 154 13.30 -4.97 0.49
N PHE A 155 13.35 -3.91 1.31
CA PHE A 155 14.55 -3.56 2.06
C PHE A 155 15.00 -4.70 2.98
N PHE A 156 14.11 -5.23 3.81
CA PHE A 156 14.48 -6.29 4.75
C PHE A 156 14.80 -7.61 4.04
N ILE A 157 14.12 -7.95 2.94
CA ILE A 157 14.49 -9.12 2.12
C ILE A 157 15.92 -8.96 1.57
N VAL A 158 16.24 -7.80 0.99
CA VAL A 158 17.59 -7.52 0.45
C VAL A 158 18.65 -7.61 1.56
N ILE A 159 18.41 -6.99 2.72
CA ILE A 159 19.35 -7.01 3.85
C ILE A 159 19.55 -8.44 4.40
N ARG A 160 18.49 -9.26 4.47
CA ARG A 160 18.60 -10.69 4.82
C ARG A 160 19.42 -11.47 3.80
N GLN A 161 19.17 -11.27 2.52
CA GLN A 161 19.90 -11.94 1.43
C GLN A 161 21.38 -11.54 1.34
N MET A 162 21.72 -10.33 1.82
CA MET A 162 23.10 -9.88 1.98
C MET A 162 23.78 -10.44 3.25
N GLY A 163 23.08 -11.22 4.07
CA GLY A 163 23.62 -11.83 5.30
C GLY A 163 23.79 -10.87 6.47
N VAL A 164 23.21 -9.66 6.40
CA VAL A 164 23.25 -8.67 7.48
C VAL A 164 22.23 -9.00 8.57
N LEU A 165 21.09 -9.57 8.16
CA LEU A 165 20.06 -10.11 9.05
C LEU A 165 19.99 -11.63 8.93
N PRO A 166 19.61 -12.35 10.00
CA PRO A 166 19.35 -13.79 9.93
C PRO A 166 18.12 -14.09 9.08
#